data_AF-A0AAN4MWD3-F1
#
_entry.id   AF-A0AAN4MWD3-F1
#
_cell.length_a   1.000
_cell.length_b   1.000
_cell.length_c   1.000
_cell.angle_alpha   90.00
_cell.angle_beta   90.00
_cell.angle_gamma   90.00
#
_symmetry.space_group_name_H-M   'P 1'
#
loop_
_entity.id
_entity.type
_entity.pdbx_description
1 polymer ?
#
loop_
_entity_poly.entity_id
_entity_poly.type
_entity_poly.pdbx_seq_one_letter_code
_entity_poly.pdbx_strand_id
1 'polypeptide(L)'
;MVSMAMLISCVASCDSGSDAVSYGVGTLSLGLSANPSFSTKTRSVNEAEYKKADNYQVTVKDADGASLYNGLYKDMPLSIDLTAGKGYTVKAFYGENVNAGFDKLYVEGSQEFTVSEGEQKNVILYCKPANVKVSVIYTEDFLKYYSDCTVSLSTSHLTAPFEVNMKKDSGKDAYLKANADGEKVSITVGGFRDKEGNEVVMEALVAEKKVAPKTHLTITVDPEVITISTGTASLDVTVDTGTEDKDVNIEIPEEYWPGNASK
;
A
#
# COMPACT_ATOMS: atom_id res chain seq x y z
N MET A 1 22.04 27.58 73.17
CA MET A 1 21.74 29.02 72.95
C MET A 1 22.46 29.46 71.69
N VAL A 2 21.85 30.39 70.95
CA VAL A 2 22.23 30.92 69.62
C VAL A 2 21.82 29.97 68.47
N SER A 3 21.00 30.34 67.49
CA SER A 3 20.11 31.48 67.30
C SER A 3 19.12 31.08 66.20
N MET A 4 17.83 31.30 66.47
CA MET A 4 16.73 31.14 65.53
C MET A 4 16.72 32.38 64.62
N ALA A 5 16.97 32.20 63.33
CA ALA A 5 16.72 33.22 62.31
C ALA A 5 15.70 32.66 61.32
N MET A 6 14.42 32.91 61.62
CA MET A 6 13.27 32.65 60.77
C MET A 6 13.31 33.69 59.65
N LEU A 7 13.79 33.31 58.46
CA LEU A 7 13.71 34.12 57.25
C LEU A 7 12.34 33.91 56.62
N ILE A 8 11.44 34.85 56.89
CA ILE A 8 10.15 34.99 56.21
C ILE A 8 10.45 35.59 54.83
N SER A 9 10.55 34.74 53.80
CA SER A 9 10.56 35.17 52.41
C SER A 9 9.11 35.30 51.93
N CYS A 10 8.67 36.54 51.77
CA CYS A 10 7.36 36.90 51.24
C CYS A 10 7.13 36.27 49.87
N VAL A 11 6.06 35.48 49.76
CA VAL A 11 5.47 35.10 48.48
C VAL A 11 4.90 36.35 47.80
N ALA A 12 5.60 36.85 46.79
CA ALA A 12 5.01 37.78 45.84
C ALA A 12 4.16 36.95 44.85
N SER A 13 2.90 36.72 45.22
CA SER A 13 1.88 36.22 44.31
C SER A 13 1.56 37.33 43.32
N CYS A 14 2.23 37.32 42.17
CA CYS A 14 1.87 38.17 41.04
C CYS A 14 0.85 37.38 40.21
N ASP A 15 -0.42 37.61 40.51
CA ASP A 15 -1.56 37.21 39.70
C ASP A 15 -1.52 38.01 38.40
N SER A 16 -1.06 37.38 37.33
CA SER A 16 -1.36 37.78 35.96
C SER A 16 -2.19 36.66 35.36
N GLY A 17 -3.51 36.80 35.49
CA GLY A 17 -4.50 35.97 34.82
C GLY A 17 -4.26 35.94 33.32
N SER A 18 -3.59 34.90 32.88
CA SER A 18 -3.94 34.17 31.68
C SER A 18 -4.32 32.78 32.15
N ASP A 19 -5.51 32.30 31.79
CA ASP A 19 -5.88 30.89 31.89
C ASP A 19 -4.96 30.10 30.94
N ALA A 20 -3.68 29.97 31.30
CA ALA A 20 -2.78 29.03 30.69
C ALA A 20 -3.21 27.68 31.21
N VAL A 21 -4.09 27.01 30.46
CA VAL A 21 -4.37 25.59 30.65
C VAL A 21 -3.02 24.89 30.50
N SER A 22 -2.39 24.56 31.62
CA SER A 22 -1.17 23.75 31.64
C SER A 22 -1.59 22.34 31.28
N TYR A 23 -1.60 22.04 29.99
CA TYR A 23 -1.69 20.66 29.53
C TYR A 23 -0.39 19.97 29.97
N GLY A 24 -0.52 18.96 30.81
CA GLY A 24 0.62 18.13 31.19
C GLY A 24 1.33 17.53 29.97
N VAL A 25 2.54 17.02 30.17
CA VAL A 25 3.31 16.39 29.09
C VAL A 25 3.20 14.87 29.22
N GLY A 26 2.92 14.20 28.12
CA GLY A 26 3.11 12.77 27.93
C GLY A 26 4.20 12.51 26.89
N THR A 27 4.56 11.25 26.67
CA THR A 27 5.62 10.86 25.73
C THR A 27 5.18 9.76 24.78
N LEU A 28 5.77 9.72 23.58
CA LEU A 28 5.59 8.64 22.61
C LEU A 28 6.86 7.79 22.47
N SER A 29 6.69 6.48 22.56
CA SER A 29 7.64 5.44 22.14
C SER A 29 7.03 4.64 20.98
N LEU A 30 7.78 4.46 19.89
CA LEU A 30 7.29 3.83 18.66
C LEU A 30 8.04 2.54 18.32
N GLY A 31 7.32 1.43 18.25
CA GLY A 31 7.75 0.20 17.60
C GLY A 31 7.25 0.13 16.16
N LEU A 32 8.06 -0.41 15.24
CA LEU A 32 7.68 -0.59 13.84
C LEU A 32 7.96 -2.03 13.39
N SER A 33 6.93 -2.66 12.81
CA SER A 33 7.02 -3.96 12.15
C SER A 33 6.45 -3.86 10.74
N ALA A 34 7.14 -4.47 9.77
CA ALA A 34 6.75 -4.41 8.38
C ALA A 34 6.55 -5.82 7.79
N ASN A 35 5.41 -6.02 7.12
CA ASN A 35 5.14 -7.21 6.34
C ASN A 35 4.80 -6.82 4.89
N PRO A 36 5.81 -6.79 3.99
CA PRO A 36 5.63 -6.40 2.59
C PRO A 36 5.03 -7.50 1.71
N SER A 37 4.72 -8.67 2.28
CA SER A 37 4.38 -9.87 1.52
C SER A 37 2.96 -9.80 0.93
N PHE A 38 2.88 -10.17 -0.35
CA PHE A 38 1.68 -10.68 -1.00
C PHE A 38 1.78 -12.22 -0.91
N SER A 39 0.67 -12.98 -0.79
CA SER A 39 0.66 -14.44 -0.49
C SER A 39 1.59 -15.31 -1.33
N THR A 40 2.02 -14.78 -2.47
CA THR A 40 2.84 -15.44 -3.48
C THR A 40 4.13 -14.66 -3.64
N LYS A 41 5.26 -15.34 -3.43
CA LYS A 41 6.58 -14.77 -3.70
C LYS A 41 6.68 -14.46 -5.19
N THR A 42 6.91 -13.20 -5.55
CA THR A 42 7.30 -12.83 -6.91
C THR A 42 8.62 -12.08 -6.89
N ARG A 43 9.31 -12.07 -8.03
CA ARG A 43 10.72 -11.65 -8.13
C ARG A 43 10.90 -10.15 -8.37
N SER A 44 9.82 -9.37 -8.40
CA SER A 44 9.83 -8.00 -8.92
C SER A 44 10.43 -6.98 -7.96
N VAL A 45 10.23 -7.17 -6.65
CA VAL A 45 10.73 -6.25 -5.62
C VAL A 45 11.59 -6.99 -4.59
N ASN A 46 12.65 -6.31 -4.11
CA ASN A 46 13.48 -6.84 -3.03
C ASN A 46 12.75 -6.69 -1.69
N GLU A 47 11.92 -7.67 -1.32
CA GLU A 47 11.19 -7.70 -0.05
C GLU A 47 12.08 -7.52 1.18
N ALA A 48 13.38 -7.86 1.11
CA ALA A 48 14.29 -7.71 2.24
C ALA A 48 14.51 -6.25 2.63
N GLU A 49 14.51 -5.31 1.66
CA GLU A 49 14.62 -3.87 1.96
C GLU A 49 13.37 -3.35 2.67
N TYR A 50 12.19 -3.88 2.33
CA TYR A 50 10.93 -3.50 2.96
C TYR A 50 10.73 -4.12 4.35
N LYS A 51 11.55 -5.10 4.76
CA LYS A 51 11.53 -5.65 6.13
C LYS A 51 12.42 -4.85 7.09
N LYS A 52 13.27 -3.96 6.58
CA LYS A 52 14.14 -3.11 7.41
C LYS A 52 13.37 -1.90 7.91
N ALA A 53 12.97 -1.93 9.18
CA ALA A 53 12.24 -0.83 9.81
C ALA A 53 12.97 0.52 9.67
N ASP A 54 14.31 0.51 9.74
CA ASP A 54 15.17 1.68 9.61
C ASP A 54 15.00 2.47 8.31
N ASN A 55 14.51 1.83 7.25
CA ASN A 55 14.28 2.46 5.95
C ASN A 55 12.97 3.26 5.89
N TYR A 56 12.08 3.11 6.88
CA TYR A 56 10.77 3.74 6.86
C TYR A 56 10.84 5.22 7.20
N GLN A 57 10.13 6.04 6.44
CA GLN A 57 9.83 7.42 6.80
C GLN A 57 8.71 7.41 7.84
N VAL A 58 8.86 8.17 8.92
CA VAL A 58 7.86 8.32 9.98
C VAL A 58 7.44 9.77 10.10
N THR A 59 6.13 9.98 10.21
CA THR A 59 5.53 11.28 10.54
C THR A 59 4.70 11.17 11.79
N VAL A 60 4.87 12.09 12.73
CA VAL A 60 4.00 12.27 13.90
C VAL A 60 3.37 13.64 13.78
N LYS A 61 2.04 13.69 13.79
CA LYS A 61 1.28 14.94 13.70
C LYS A 61 0.27 15.03 14.85
N ASP A 62 -0.02 16.24 15.31
CA ASP A 62 -1.18 16.47 16.18
C ASP A 62 -2.48 16.53 15.37
N ALA A 63 -3.62 16.61 16.08
CA ALA A 63 -4.94 16.73 15.50
C ALA A 63 -5.14 17.98 14.62
N ASP A 64 -4.32 19.02 14.85
CA ASP A 64 -4.33 20.27 14.07
C ASP A 64 -3.47 20.14 12.79
N GLY A 65 -2.77 19.01 12.61
CA GLY A 65 -1.91 18.71 11.47
C GLY A 65 -0.47 19.21 11.63
N ALA A 66 -0.11 19.78 12.78
CA ALA A 66 1.24 20.25 13.07
C ALA A 66 2.21 19.06 13.16
N SER A 67 3.32 19.14 12.44
CA SER A 67 4.32 18.07 12.38
C SER A 67 5.25 18.13 13.59
N LEU A 68 5.21 17.09 14.43
CA LEU A 68 6.09 16.92 15.59
C LEU A 68 7.35 16.14 15.22
N TYR A 69 7.24 15.24 14.25
CA TYR A 69 8.37 14.50 13.70
C TYR A 69 8.14 14.21 12.22
N ASN A 70 9.22 14.32 11.43
CA ASN A 70 9.26 13.90 10.03
C ASN A 70 10.69 13.50 9.68
N GLY A 71 10.99 12.20 9.72
CA GLY A 71 12.33 11.66 9.49
C GLY A 71 12.31 10.14 9.30
N LEU A 72 13.48 9.55 9.08
CA LEU A 72 13.60 8.09 9.03
C LEU A 72 13.41 7.47 10.42
N TYR A 73 12.93 6.23 10.49
CA TYR A 73 12.72 5.53 11.76
C TYR A 73 14.00 5.38 12.56
N LYS A 74 15.13 5.08 11.90
CA LYS A 74 16.45 4.95 12.55
C LYS A 74 16.95 6.24 13.22
N ASP A 75 16.47 7.39 12.77
CA ASP A 75 16.88 8.71 13.25
C ASP A 75 15.87 9.26 14.27
N MET A 76 14.82 8.50 14.58
CA MET A 76 13.76 8.90 15.49
C MET A 76 14.28 8.89 16.93
N PRO A 77 14.02 9.95 17.72
CA PRO A 77 14.37 9.94 19.14
C PRO A 77 13.59 8.86 19.90
N LEU A 78 14.18 8.32 20.97
CA LEU A 78 13.56 7.30 21.81
C LEU A 78 12.24 7.76 22.47
N SER A 79 12.05 9.07 22.59
CA SER A 79 10.86 9.70 23.15
C SER A 79 10.58 11.00 22.43
N ILE A 80 9.31 11.24 22.11
CA ILE A 80 8.80 12.54 21.64
C ILE A 80 7.83 13.07 22.69
N ASP A 81 8.04 14.29 23.15
CA ASP A 81 7.14 14.97 24.08
C ASP A 81 5.86 15.40 23.38
N LEU A 82 4.73 15.14 24.01
CA LEU A 82 3.39 15.37 23.49
C LEU A 82 2.54 16.07 24.55
N THR A 83 1.71 17.01 24.10
CA THR A 83 0.71 17.68 24.92
C THR A 83 -0.39 16.71 25.35
N ALA A 84 -0.60 16.56 26.65
CA ALA A 84 -1.63 15.69 27.19
C ALA A 84 -3.03 16.14 26.76
N GLY A 85 -3.91 15.16 26.54
CA GLY A 85 -5.30 15.38 26.12
C GLY A 85 -5.47 15.72 24.64
N LYS A 86 -4.40 15.92 23.87
CA LYS A 86 -4.46 16.07 22.41
C LYS A 86 -4.49 14.71 21.69
N GLY A 87 -5.12 14.71 20.52
CA GLY A 87 -5.06 13.61 19.56
C GLY A 87 -3.83 13.73 18.66
N TYR A 88 -3.28 12.57 18.30
CA TYR A 88 -2.09 12.45 17.46
C TYR A 88 -2.28 11.36 16.42
N THR A 89 -1.67 11.55 15.25
CA THR A 89 -1.56 10.52 14.21
C THR A 89 -0.07 10.23 13.99
N VAL A 90 0.30 8.97 14.13
CA VAL A 90 1.61 8.48 13.69
C VAL A 90 1.44 7.62 12.44
N LYS A 91 2.25 7.91 11.43
CA LYS A 91 2.26 7.17 10.17
C LYS A 91 3.71 6.81 9.82
N ALA A 92 3.91 5.57 9.38
CA ALA A 92 5.17 5.10 8.84
C ALA A 92 4.97 4.53 7.44
N PHE A 93 5.89 4.81 6.52
CA PHE A 93 5.80 4.32 5.15
C PHE A 93 7.17 4.11 4.50
N TYR A 94 7.20 3.23 3.49
CA TYR A 94 8.37 2.99 2.66
C TYR A 94 7.96 2.69 1.20
N GLY A 95 8.76 3.18 0.25
CA GLY A 95 8.44 3.19 -1.18
C GLY A 95 7.72 4.47 -1.65
N GLU A 96 7.31 4.50 -2.90
CA GLU A 96 6.67 5.67 -3.54
C GLU A 96 5.15 5.47 -3.65
N ASN A 97 4.37 6.43 -3.13
CA ASN A 97 2.91 6.41 -3.24
C ASN A 97 2.44 7.03 -4.57
N VAL A 98 2.59 6.27 -5.64
CA VAL A 98 2.13 6.62 -6.99
C VAL A 98 0.81 5.92 -7.33
N ASN A 99 0.05 6.46 -8.29
CA ASN A 99 -1.24 5.89 -8.68
C ASN A 99 -1.08 4.53 -9.40
N ALA A 100 -0.04 4.41 -10.23
CA ALA A 100 0.40 3.14 -10.81
C ALA A 100 1.90 3.18 -11.14
N GLY A 101 2.57 2.03 -11.10
CA GLY A 101 3.94 1.91 -11.59
C GLY A 101 4.49 0.49 -11.49
N PHE A 102 5.48 0.18 -12.34
CA PHE A 102 6.23 -1.07 -12.25
C PHE A 102 7.19 -1.03 -11.06
N ASP A 103 7.23 -2.10 -10.28
CA ASP A 103 8.16 -2.25 -9.15
C ASP A 103 8.00 -1.17 -8.06
N LYS A 104 6.87 -0.46 -8.04
CA LYS A 104 6.53 0.61 -7.09
C LYS A 104 5.75 0.08 -5.90
N LEU A 105 6.30 -0.91 -5.20
CA LEU A 105 5.73 -1.34 -3.93
C LEU A 105 5.80 -0.19 -2.92
N TYR A 106 4.65 0.13 -2.35
CA TYR A 106 4.43 1.06 -1.26
C TYR A 106 3.79 0.36 -0.05
N VAL A 107 4.41 0.50 1.10
CA VAL A 107 4.04 -0.16 2.36
C VAL A 107 3.84 0.91 3.41
N GLU A 108 2.71 0.91 4.12
CA GLU A 108 2.43 1.88 5.16
C GLU A 108 1.68 1.29 6.36
N GLY A 109 1.79 1.98 7.50
CA GLY A 109 1.00 1.75 8.70
C GLY A 109 0.70 3.10 9.35
N SER A 110 -0.50 3.25 9.91
CA SER A 110 -0.93 4.49 10.56
C SER A 110 -1.78 4.16 11.76
N GLN A 111 -1.66 4.95 12.82
CA GLN A 111 -2.47 4.84 14.02
C GLN A 111 -2.74 6.21 14.62
N GLU A 112 -3.97 6.40 15.07
CA GLU A 112 -4.36 7.55 15.90
C GLU A 112 -4.34 7.17 17.37
N PHE A 113 -3.92 8.10 18.22
CA PHE A 113 -3.85 7.89 19.66
C PHE A 113 -3.95 9.20 20.42
N THR A 114 -4.23 9.11 21.71
CA THR A 114 -4.13 10.21 22.67
C THR A 114 -3.14 9.85 23.77
N VAL A 115 -2.62 10.86 24.45
CA VAL A 115 -1.70 10.71 25.58
C VAL A 115 -2.21 11.49 26.79
N SER A 116 -2.04 10.92 27.97
CA SER A 116 -2.35 11.56 29.26
C SER A 116 -1.09 12.16 29.89
N GLU A 117 -1.26 13.06 30.86
CA GLU A 117 -0.13 13.64 31.60
C GLU A 117 0.67 12.54 32.31
N GLY A 118 1.99 12.55 32.14
CA GLY A 118 2.92 11.55 32.69
C GLY A 118 2.85 10.18 32.03
N GLU A 119 1.98 9.96 31.03
CA GLU A 119 1.88 8.69 30.29
C GLU A 119 3.04 8.57 29.29
N GLN A 120 3.66 7.38 29.25
CA GLN A 120 4.46 6.96 28.11
C GLN A 120 3.60 6.09 27.19
N LYS A 121 3.18 6.65 26.06
CA LYS A 121 2.44 5.94 25.03
C LYS A 121 3.36 5.04 24.23
N ASN A 122 3.12 3.74 24.29
CA ASN A 122 3.79 2.77 23.43
C ASN A 122 2.88 2.45 22.25
N VAL A 123 3.29 2.86 21.04
CA VAL A 123 2.56 2.57 19.80
C VAL A 123 3.36 1.56 18.99
N ILE A 124 2.69 0.53 18.45
CA ILE A 124 3.30 -0.44 17.55
C ILE A 124 2.61 -0.32 16.20
N LEU A 125 3.33 0.16 15.19
CA LEU A 125 2.83 0.22 13.82
C LEU A 125 3.14 -1.07 13.07
N TYR A 126 2.10 -1.62 12.44
CA TYR A 126 2.18 -2.74 11.52
C TYR A 126 2.02 -2.24 10.09
N CYS A 127 3.13 -2.09 9.38
CA CYS A 127 3.14 -1.61 8.02
C CYS A 127 2.87 -2.75 7.03
N LYS A 128 1.90 -2.55 6.14
CA LYS A 128 1.46 -3.52 5.11
C LYS A 128 1.34 -2.84 3.74
N PRO A 129 1.38 -3.59 2.62
CA PRO A 129 1.17 -3.03 1.30
C PRO A 129 -0.13 -2.22 1.23
N ALA A 130 -0.03 -1.00 0.71
CA ALA A 130 -1.18 -0.11 0.47
C ALA A 130 -1.63 -0.10 -1.01
N ASN A 131 -0.98 -0.89 -1.85
CA ASN A 131 -1.31 -1.08 -3.26
C ASN A 131 -1.84 -2.49 -3.52
N VAL A 132 -2.40 -2.65 -4.70
CA VAL A 132 -2.67 -3.93 -5.34
C VAL A 132 -1.48 -4.26 -6.23
N LYS A 133 -0.99 -5.48 -6.12
CA LYS A 133 0.03 -6.01 -7.03
C LYS A 133 -0.67 -6.70 -8.20
N VAL A 134 -0.20 -6.48 -9.42
CA VAL A 134 -0.74 -7.11 -10.62
C VAL A 134 0.39 -7.82 -11.37
N SER A 135 0.22 -9.12 -11.61
CA SER A 135 1.11 -9.92 -12.45
C SER A 135 0.35 -10.39 -13.68
N VAL A 136 0.95 -10.21 -14.86
CA VAL A 136 0.43 -10.73 -16.12
C VAL A 136 1.27 -11.94 -16.54
N ILE A 137 0.61 -13.08 -16.74
CA ILE A 137 1.24 -14.35 -17.10
C ILE A 137 0.71 -14.76 -18.47
N TYR A 138 1.62 -15.06 -19.39
CA TYR A 138 1.30 -15.58 -20.72
C TYR A 138 1.56 -17.08 -20.75
N THR A 139 0.57 -17.88 -21.14
CA THR A 139 0.74 -19.34 -21.20
C THR A 139 1.68 -19.74 -22.33
N GLU A 140 2.32 -20.90 -22.22
CA GLU A 140 3.17 -21.42 -23.31
C GLU A 140 2.39 -21.57 -24.61
N ASP A 141 1.10 -21.90 -24.54
CA ASP A 141 0.22 -21.98 -25.70
C ASP A 141 -0.05 -20.61 -26.31
N PHE A 142 -0.28 -19.56 -25.51
CA PHE A 142 -0.37 -18.18 -26.02
C PHE A 142 0.91 -17.78 -26.75
N LEU A 143 2.05 -18.12 -26.17
CA LEU A 143 3.38 -17.85 -26.71
C LEU A 143 3.68 -18.66 -27.98
N LYS A 144 2.87 -19.63 -28.42
CA LYS A 144 3.05 -20.29 -29.73
C LYS A 144 2.52 -19.44 -30.88
N TYR A 145 1.47 -18.66 -30.64
CA TYR A 145 0.70 -18.00 -31.71
C TYR A 145 0.86 -16.48 -31.72
N TYR A 146 1.05 -15.87 -30.56
CA TYR A 146 1.19 -14.41 -30.45
C TYR A 146 2.64 -14.03 -30.11
N SER A 147 3.10 -12.92 -30.66
CA SER A 147 4.36 -12.30 -30.27
C SER A 147 4.18 -11.19 -29.25
N ASP A 148 3.02 -10.52 -29.23
CA ASP A 148 2.76 -9.35 -28.39
C ASP A 148 1.27 -9.23 -28.04
N CYS A 149 1.00 -8.56 -26.93
CA CYS A 149 -0.31 -8.01 -26.59
C CYS A 149 -0.14 -6.97 -25.47
N THR A 150 -1.20 -6.22 -25.20
CA THR A 150 -1.23 -5.18 -24.17
C THR A 150 -2.40 -5.43 -23.23
N VAL A 151 -2.10 -5.38 -21.93
CA VAL A 151 -3.09 -5.35 -20.85
C VAL A 151 -3.17 -3.92 -20.33
N SER A 152 -4.32 -3.29 -20.46
CA SER A 152 -4.59 -1.93 -19.98
C SER A 152 -5.39 -1.99 -18.67
N LEU A 153 -4.86 -1.37 -17.62
CA LEU A 153 -5.42 -1.35 -16.27
C LEU A 153 -5.94 0.05 -15.94
N SER A 154 -7.21 0.19 -15.57
CA SER A 154 -7.79 1.48 -15.16
C SER A 154 -8.39 1.39 -13.77
N THR A 155 -8.21 2.47 -12.99
CA THR A 155 -8.75 2.63 -11.62
C THR A 155 -9.27 4.05 -11.44
N SER A 156 -9.95 4.32 -10.33
CA SER A 156 -10.42 5.67 -9.99
C SER A 156 -9.28 6.68 -9.77
N HIS A 157 -8.05 6.21 -9.54
CA HIS A 157 -6.87 7.06 -9.33
C HIS A 157 -6.14 7.42 -10.64
N LEU A 158 -6.50 6.79 -11.76
CA LEU A 158 -5.83 6.96 -13.04
C LEU A 158 -6.64 7.84 -13.99
N THR A 159 -5.96 8.77 -14.67
CA THR A 159 -6.55 9.62 -15.72
C THR A 159 -6.44 9.00 -17.12
N ALA A 160 -5.55 8.00 -17.27
CA ALA A 160 -5.38 7.18 -18.46
C ALA A 160 -5.01 5.75 -18.05
N PRO A 161 -5.31 4.72 -18.87
CA PRO A 161 -4.96 3.35 -18.53
C PRO A 161 -3.47 3.15 -18.31
N PHE A 162 -3.10 2.36 -17.31
CA PHE A 162 -1.75 1.87 -17.11
C PHE A 162 -1.54 0.62 -17.97
N GLU A 163 -0.66 0.70 -18.96
CA GLU A 163 -0.44 -0.38 -19.92
C GLU A 163 0.72 -1.29 -19.50
N VAL A 164 0.46 -2.60 -19.50
CA VAL A 164 1.45 -3.67 -19.37
C VAL A 164 1.58 -4.34 -20.72
N ASN A 165 2.66 -4.04 -21.44
CA ASN A 165 2.92 -4.66 -22.74
C ASN A 165 3.75 -5.94 -22.57
N MET A 166 3.33 -7.00 -23.26
CA MET A 166 3.94 -8.33 -23.17
C MET A 166 5.44 -8.29 -23.45
N LYS A 167 5.89 -7.69 -24.57
CA LYS A 167 7.30 -7.68 -24.95
C LYS A 167 8.16 -6.77 -24.06
N LYS A 168 7.65 -5.57 -23.77
CA LYS A 168 8.41 -4.51 -23.10
C LYS A 168 8.50 -4.72 -21.58
N ASP A 169 7.43 -5.24 -20.98
CA ASP A 169 7.24 -5.27 -19.53
C ASP A 169 7.14 -6.70 -18.98
N SER A 170 7.52 -7.70 -19.79
CA SER A 170 7.60 -9.10 -19.38
C SER A 170 8.34 -9.28 -18.05
N GLY A 171 7.71 -9.97 -17.11
CA GLY A 171 8.28 -10.29 -15.81
C GLY A 171 8.29 -9.16 -14.78
N LYS A 172 7.75 -7.97 -15.11
CA LYS A 172 7.51 -6.89 -14.14
C LYS A 172 6.14 -7.01 -13.52
N ASP A 173 6.05 -6.69 -12.24
CA ASP A 173 4.80 -6.53 -11.52
C ASP A 173 4.38 -5.06 -11.53
N ALA A 174 3.11 -4.82 -11.86
CA ALA A 174 2.50 -3.50 -11.73
C ALA A 174 1.93 -3.33 -10.32
N TYR A 175 2.08 -2.14 -9.75
CA TYR A 175 1.52 -1.78 -8.46
C TYR A 175 0.52 -0.65 -8.66
N LEU A 176 -0.74 -0.90 -8.30
CA LEU A 176 -1.84 0.05 -8.44
C LEU A 176 -2.25 0.57 -7.06
N LYS A 177 -2.45 1.88 -6.95
CA LYS A 177 -3.05 2.48 -5.76
C LYS A 177 -4.49 1.99 -5.61
N ALA A 178 -4.87 1.65 -4.37
CA ALA A 178 -6.19 1.15 -4.05
C ALA A 178 -6.80 1.87 -2.85
N ASN A 179 -8.11 2.08 -2.90
CA ASN A 179 -8.87 2.62 -1.77
C ASN A 179 -9.04 1.57 -0.65
N ALA A 180 -9.10 2.02 0.61
CA ALA A 180 -9.25 1.14 1.77
C ALA A 180 -10.53 0.28 1.71
N ASP A 181 -11.62 0.83 1.17
CA ASP A 181 -12.93 0.17 1.02
C ASP A 181 -13.03 -0.68 -0.28
N GLY A 182 -11.91 -0.82 -0.98
CA GLY A 182 -11.74 -1.54 -2.22
C GLY A 182 -11.73 -0.63 -3.45
N GLU A 183 -10.92 -1.02 -4.42
CA GLU A 183 -10.72 -0.38 -5.71
C GLU A 183 -11.31 -1.24 -6.82
N LYS A 184 -11.98 -0.61 -7.78
CA LYS A 184 -12.45 -1.28 -8.99
C LYS A 184 -11.36 -1.18 -10.05
N VAL A 185 -10.83 -2.31 -10.49
CA VAL A 185 -9.84 -2.37 -11.57
C VAL A 185 -10.56 -2.86 -12.83
N SER A 186 -10.62 -2.00 -13.84
CA SER A 186 -11.03 -2.37 -15.20
C SER A 186 -9.81 -2.88 -15.96
N ILE A 187 -9.96 -4.04 -16.58
CA ILE A 187 -8.90 -4.78 -17.26
C ILE A 187 -9.33 -4.93 -18.71
N THR A 188 -8.52 -4.43 -19.62
CA THR A 188 -8.73 -4.60 -21.06
C THR A 188 -7.52 -5.30 -21.66
N VAL A 189 -7.74 -6.41 -22.36
CA VAL A 189 -6.69 -7.13 -23.08
C VAL A 189 -6.91 -6.98 -24.58
N GLY A 190 -5.89 -6.51 -25.28
CA GLY A 190 -5.96 -6.20 -26.71
C GLY A 190 -4.58 -5.98 -27.32
N GLY A 191 -4.54 -5.36 -28.50
CA GLY A 191 -3.29 -5.06 -29.21
C GLY A 191 -2.49 -6.30 -29.59
N PHE A 192 -3.18 -7.40 -29.89
CA PHE A 192 -2.57 -8.68 -30.22
C PHE A 192 -1.75 -8.59 -31.51
N ARG A 193 -0.58 -9.22 -31.51
CA ARG A 193 0.25 -9.41 -32.70
C ARG A 193 0.61 -10.87 -32.90
N ASP A 194 0.53 -11.34 -34.13
CA ASP A 194 0.98 -12.69 -34.52
C ASP A 194 2.51 -12.83 -34.41
N LYS A 195 3.05 -13.99 -34.81
CA LYS A 195 4.50 -14.26 -34.78
C LYS A 195 5.29 -13.43 -35.77
N GLU A 196 4.67 -13.06 -36.87
CA GLU A 196 5.21 -12.23 -37.94
C GLU A 196 5.19 -10.74 -37.56
N GLY A 197 4.47 -10.37 -36.49
CA GLY A 197 4.32 -9.01 -35.96
C GLY A 197 3.13 -8.24 -36.54
N ASN A 198 2.30 -8.88 -37.37
CA ASN A 198 1.09 -8.28 -37.90
C ASN A 198 0.06 -8.14 -36.79
N GLU A 199 -0.78 -7.12 -36.94
CA GLU A 199 -1.89 -6.88 -36.01
C GLU A 199 -2.98 -7.94 -36.20
N VAL A 200 -3.38 -8.56 -35.10
CA VAL A 200 -4.55 -9.45 -35.06
C VAL A 200 -5.72 -8.61 -34.57
N VAL A 201 -6.65 -8.31 -35.49
CA VAL A 201 -7.84 -7.52 -35.18
C VAL A 201 -8.80 -8.40 -34.39
N MET A 202 -8.85 -8.18 -33.07
CA MET A 202 -9.76 -8.82 -32.15
C MET A 202 -10.51 -7.73 -31.38
N GLU A 203 -11.78 -7.97 -31.06
CA GLU A 203 -12.47 -7.11 -30.09
C GLU A 203 -11.71 -7.14 -28.75
N ALA A 204 -11.60 -5.98 -28.12
CA ALA A 204 -10.90 -5.86 -26.86
C ALA A 204 -11.66 -6.64 -25.77
N LEU A 205 -10.95 -7.51 -25.07
CA LEU A 205 -11.52 -8.36 -24.03
C LEU A 205 -11.54 -7.56 -22.73
N VAL A 206 -12.73 -7.32 -22.17
CA VAL A 206 -12.90 -6.45 -21.01
C VAL A 206 -13.41 -7.24 -19.82
N ALA A 207 -12.79 -7.04 -18.67
CA ALA A 207 -13.25 -7.52 -17.38
C ALA A 207 -13.07 -6.47 -16.29
N GLU A 208 -13.64 -6.78 -15.13
CA GLU A 208 -13.56 -5.92 -13.96
C GLU A 208 -13.44 -6.76 -12.70
N LYS A 209 -12.59 -6.33 -11.78
CA LYS A 209 -12.45 -6.95 -10.46
C LYS A 209 -12.34 -5.88 -9.38
N LYS A 210 -13.11 -6.05 -8.30
CA LYS A 210 -12.93 -5.25 -7.07
C LYS A 210 -11.83 -5.89 -6.23
N VAL A 211 -10.85 -5.11 -5.82
CA VAL A 211 -9.66 -5.55 -5.07
C VAL A 211 -9.39 -4.60 -3.90
N ALA A 212 -8.75 -5.08 -2.84
CA ALA A 212 -8.35 -4.25 -1.71
C ALA A 212 -6.81 -4.07 -1.70
N PRO A 213 -6.27 -3.11 -0.93
CA PRO A 213 -4.84 -3.08 -0.66
C PRO A 213 -4.33 -4.44 -0.16
N LYS A 214 -3.08 -4.81 -0.50
CA LYS A 214 -2.48 -6.12 -0.19
C LYS A 214 -3.08 -7.30 -0.98
N THR A 215 -3.91 -7.06 -1.98
CA THR A 215 -4.34 -8.09 -2.94
C THR A 215 -3.29 -8.27 -4.05
N HIS A 216 -3.03 -9.53 -4.42
CA HIS A 216 -2.32 -9.88 -5.64
C HIS A 216 -3.34 -10.30 -6.71
N LEU A 217 -3.47 -9.51 -7.76
CA LEU A 217 -4.28 -9.77 -8.94
C LEU A 217 -3.42 -10.46 -10.00
N THR A 218 -3.76 -11.68 -10.39
CA THR A 218 -3.06 -12.41 -11.44
C THR A 218 -3.94 -12.48 -12.69
N ILE A 219 -3.41 -12.04 -13.82
CA ILE A 219 -4.05 -12.07 -15.13
C ILE A 219 -3.30 -13.09 -15.97
N THR A 220 -3.90 -14.26 -16.16
CA THR A 220 -3.36 -15.31 -17.03
C THR A 220 -4.00 -15.18 -18.40
N VAL A 221 -3.18 -14.94 -19.42
CA VAL A 221 -3.59 -14.81 -20.81
C VAL A 221 -3.26 -16.10 -21.54
N ASP A 222 -4.31 -16.83 -21.91
CA ASP A 222 -4.29 -18.04 -22.72
C ASP A 222 -5.03 -17.79 -24.06
N PRO A 223 -4.69 -18.47 -25.17
CA PRO A 223 -5.34 -18.27 -26.46
C PRO A 223 -6.84 -18.61 -26.47
N GLU A 224 -7.33 -19.39 -25.50
CA GLU A 224 -8.76 -19.74 -25.41
C GLU A 224 -9.49 -18.97 -24.31
N VAL A 225 -8.80 -18.65 -23.20
CA VAL A 225 -9.42 -18.04 -22.03
C VAL A 225 -8.48 -17.08 -21.32
N ILE A 226 -9.00 -15.94 -20.85
CA ILE A 226 -8.28 -15.08 -19.93
C ILE A 226 -8.81 -15.34 -18.53
N THR A 227 -7.95 -15.78 -17.62
CA THR A 227 -8.30 -16.05 -16.22
C THR A 227 -7.76 -14.95 -15.32
N ILE A 228 -8.65 -14.32 -14.55
CA ILE A 228 -8.33 -13.27 -13.59
C ILE A 228 -8.63 -13.81 -12.19
N SER A 229 -7.58 -13.98 -11.39
CA SER A 229 -7.65 -14.51 -10.03
C SER A 229 -7.07 -13.55 -9.02
N THR A 230 -7.51 -13.66 -7.77
CA THR A 230 -6.99 -12.86 -6.65
C THR A 230 -6.42 -13.77 -5.56
N GLY A 231 -5.28 -13.36 -5.00
CA GLY A 231 -4.69 -13.98 -3.82
C GLY A 231 -4.43 -12.93 -2.74
N THR A 232 -4.72 -13.27 -1.48
CA THR A 232 -4.39 -12.42 -0.32
C THR A 232 -3.36 -13.12 0.56
N ALA A 233 -2.40 -12.37 1.11
CA ALA A 233 -1.42 -12.92 2.04
C ALA A 233 -2.07 -13.22 3.39
N SER A 234 -2.40 -14.50 3.64
CA SER A 234 -2.73 -15.01 4.96
C SER A 234 -1.45 -15.13 5.80
N LEU A 235 -1.41 -14.39 6.90
CA LEU A 235 -0.58 -14.72 8.06
C LEU A 235 -1.52 -14.81 9.27
N ASP A 236 -1.39 -15.88 10.02
CA ASP A 236 -2.27 -16.40 11.07
C ASP A 236 -2.80 -15.35 12.06
N VAL A 237 -3.97 -14.77 11.79
CA VAL A 237 -5.07 -14.59 12.76
C VAL A 237 -6.36 -14.64 11.95
N THR A 238 -7.10 -15.73 12.10
CA THR A 238 -8.40 -15.94 11.46
C THR A 238 -9.41 -14.91 11.98
N VAL A 239 -9.61 -13.83 11.23
CA VAL A 239 -10.93 -13.22 11.11
C VAL A 239 -11.36 -13.46 9.68
N ASP A 240 -12.16 -14.51 9.54
CA ASP A 240 -12.85 -14.88 8.32
C ASP A 240 -13.82 -13.75 7.93
N THR A 241 -13.37 -12.82 7.09
CA THR A 241 -14.27 -11.95 6.33
C THR A 241 -14.50 -12.59 4.97
N GLY A 242 -15.29 -13.67 5.01
CA GLY A 242 -15.67 -14.45 3.85
C GLY A 242 -16.18 -13.58 2.72
N THR A 243 -15.38 -13.49 1.66
CA THR A 243 -15.88 -13.33 0.30
C THR A 243 -15.24 -14.48 -0.46
N GLU A 244 -16.05 -15.38 -1.02
CA GLU A 244 -15.54 -16.35 -1.98
C GLU A 244 -15.00 -15.55 -3.17
N ASP A 245 -13.68 -15.41 -3.26
CA ASP A 245 -13.03 -14.82 -4.42
C ASP A 245 -13.28 -15.77 -5.60
N LYS A 246 -14.24 -15.41 -6.44
CA LYS A 246 -14.51 -16.10 -7.71
C LYS A 246 -13.56 -15.58 -8.78
N ASP A 247 -12.90 -16.49 -9.46
CA ASP A 247 -12.13 -16.18 -10.65
C ASP A 247 -13.06 -15.64 -11.74
N VAL A 248 -12.56 -14.69 -12.52
CA VAL A 248 -13.26 -14.17 -13.70
C VAL A 248 -12.57 -14.77 -14.92
N ASN A 249 -13.31 -15.56 -15.69
CA ASN A 249 -12.85 -16.09 -16.96
C ASN A 249 -13.50 -15.31 -18.10
N ILE A 250 -12.69 -14.88 -19.07
CA ILE A 250 -13.15 -14.28 -20.32
C ILE A 250 -12.83 -15.29 -21.41
N GLU A 251 -13.85 -15.90 -22.00
CA GLU A 251 -13.69 -16.79 -23.15
C GLU A 251 -13.33 -15.96 -24.39
N ILE A 252 -12.32 -16.41 -25.12
CA ILE A 252 -11.93 -15.82 -26.41
C ILE A 252 -12.81 -16.46 -27.49
N PRO A 253 -13.49 -15.66 -28.35
CA PRO A 253 -14.34 -16.23 -29.39
C PRO A 253 -13.56 -17.18 -30.32
N GLU A 254 -14.14 -18.35 -30.62
CA GLU A 254 -13.47 -19.43 -31.36
C GLU A 254 -12.92 -19.03 -32.73
N GLU A 255 -13.50 -18.01 -33.36
CA GLU A 255 -13.03 -17.44 -34.64
C GLU A 255 -11.61 -16.85 -34.55
N TYR A 256 -11.20 -16.42 -33.36
CA TYR A 256 -9.86 -15.89 -33.10
C TYR A 256 -8.90 -16.95 -32.59
N TRP A 257 -9.33 -18.20 -32.39
CA TRP A 257 -8.43 -19.25 -31.98
C TRP A 257 -7.42 -19.53 -33.12
N PRO A 258 -6.11 -19.62 -32.85
CA PRO A 258 -5.06 -19.93 -33.80
C PRO A 258 -5.26 -21.06 -34.83
N GLY A 259 -6.23 -21.97 -34.65
CA GLY A 259 -6.61 -22.98 -35.64
C GLY A 259 -7.69 -22.55 -36.65
N ASN A 260 -8.40 -21.46 -36.37
CA ASN A 260 -9.58 -20.99 -37.11
C ASN A 260 -9.34 -19.69 -37.87
N ALA A 261 -8.32 -18.91 -37.52
CA ALA A 261 -7.98 -17.62 -38.13
C ALA A 261 -7.45 -17.70 -39.59
N SER A 262 -7.60 -18.85 -40.27
CA SER A 262 -7.11 -19.13 -41.63
C SER A 262 -8.22 -19.50 -42.63
N LYS A 263 -9.47 -19.07 -42.41
CA LYS A 263 -10.55 -19.20 -43.42
C LYS A 263 -11.15 -17.86 -43.80
#